data_AF-A0A6P0SW72-F1
#
_entry.id   AF-A0A6P0SW72-F1
#
_cell.length_a   1.000
_cell.length_b   1.000
_cell.length_c   1.000
_cell.angle_alpha   90.00
_cell.angle_beta   90.00
_cell.angle_gamma   90.00
#
_symmetry.space_group_name_H-M   'P 1'
#
loop_
_entity.id
_entity.type
_entity.pdbx_description
1 polymer ?
#
loop_
_entity_poly.entity_id
_entity_poly.type
_entity_poly.pdbx_seq_one_letter_code
_entity_poly.pdbx_strand_id
1 'polypeptide(L)'
;KVLLNAASGFADSFEHRQTNITPAPECKDGELIQVHLANNEWKEAEWIGEQIQQLASKQKDFVYLLVAVLARNHKRTEIISQILECMGIPCITVERFQFFMRQEVKDALAYLRLIINPFDAGALRRMLLRPSRGIGDGTIKAVIEQGKNCGFSLTDMVSSRTFTDGDPFSELLSAYSSGVVTVFDVETTGFSVSQDEVVEIAAIRLVDGKPQARFHAYITNTVSVGDSERIHGHSDRFLAENGRNPKDVFGEFFEFIGDSLLVGHNVGFDIKMVAAQAQKAGVSYPKKLQWEDTLELANRFIESERYSLEVLAEHLNLTHLPSHKAMDDVETTIDLLALLIPLVERRADYRQALVYRYGEVFEGLAEQVEHWRDVSQSLRPSDLLDKLLVESGLYNYYKSEKKRLQNIHHVLRFFQTQDDLNLHPDTALRSILEFTALAKNLDRVSQENNQVPIITVHQSKGLEFDSIFIAGAVQNEFPSYFSIRDNNLEEERRLFYVAMTRAKQRLFISAYSQDASGSSKKISNFINQIPKECIQ
;
A
#
# COMPACT_ATOMS: atom_id res chain seq x y z
N LYS A 1 -31.85 -3.41 -19.10
CA LYS A 1 -32.47 -3.63 -20.43
C LYS A 1 -31.87 -2.72 -21.52
N VAL A 2 -31.85 -1.40 -21.32
CA VAL A 2 -31.30 -0.42 -22.31
C VAL A 2 -29.91 -0.82 -22.86
N LEU A 3 -28.93 -1.10 -22.00
CA LEU A 3 -27.58 -1.48 -22.43
C LEU A 3 -27.54 -2.77 -23.28
N LEU A 4 -28.35 -3.77 -22.92
CA LEU A 4 -28.42 -5.04 -23.66
C LEU A 4 -29.13 -4.86 -25.01
N ASN A 5 -30.17 -4.03 -25.07
CA ASN A 5 -30.84 -3.68 -26.32
C ASN A 5 -29.91 -2.88 -27.23
N ALA A 6 -29.16 -1.93 -26.68
CA ALA A 6 -28.16 -1.16 -27.40
C ALA A 6 -27.06 -2.06 -27.99
N ALA A 7 -26.51 -2.99 -27.18
CA ALA A 7 -25.51 -3.94 -27.64
C ALA A 7 -26.07 -4.90 -28.71
N SER A 8 -27.32 -5.38 -28.53
CA SER A 8 -27.98 -6.26 -29.49
C SER A 8 -28.26 -5.56 -30.83
N GLY A 9 -28.75 -4.32 -30.79
CA GLY A 9 -28.98 -3.51 -31.99
C GLY A 9 -27.66 -3.09 -32.67
N PHE A 10 -26.63 -2.78 -31.89
CA PHE A 10 -25.29 -2.55 -32.46
C PHE A 10 -24.73 -3.81 -33.14
N ALA A 11 -24.99 -5.00 -32.58
CA ALA A 11 -24.56 -6.27 -33.18
C ALA A 11 -25.24 -6.59 -34.52
N ASP A 12 -26.35 -5.93 -34.88
CA ASP A 12 -26.93 -6.03 -36.23
C ASP A 12 -26.03 -5.41 -37.32
N SER A 13 -25.03 -4.62 -36.93
CA SER A 13 -24.02 -4.09 -37.85
C SER A 13 -22.96 -5.13 -38.25
N PHE A 14 -22.97 -6.33 -37.67
CA PHE A 14 -22.00 -7.38 -37.97
C PHE A 14 -22.35 -8.10 -39.28
N GLU A 15 -21.35 -8.40 -40.10
CA GLU A 15 -21.54 -9.11 -41.37
C GLU A 15 -22.02 -10.56 -41.14
N HIS A 16 -21.52 -11.19 -40.06
CA HIS A 16 -21.90 -12.54 -39.65
C HIS A 16 -22.28 -12.58 -38.16
N ARG A 17 -23.50 -12.13 -37.84
CA ARG A 17 -24.02 -12.12 -36.47
C ARG A 17 -24.27 -13.55 -35.97
N GLN A 18 -23.52 -13.95 -34.93
CA GLN A 18 -23.77 -15.18 -34.15
C GLN A 18 -24.30 -14.89 -32.74
N THR A 19 -24.25 -13.63 -32.30
CA THR A 19 -24.59 -13.21 -30.94
C THR A 19 -26.09 -12.97 -30.78
N ASN A 20 -26.72 -13.75 -29.88
CA ASN A 20 -28.11 -13.58 -29.49
C ASN A 20 -28.18 -13.10 -28.04
N ILE A 21 -28.20 -11.79 -27.83
CA ILE A 21 -28.40 -11.20 -26.51
C ILE A 21 -29.90 -10.96 -26.31
N THR A 22 -30.44 -11.48 -25.21
CA THR A 22 -31.77 -11.14 -24.73
C THR A 22 -31.69 -10.76 -23.26
N PRO A 23 -32.32 -9.65 -22.83
CA PRO A 23 -32.42 -9.34 -21.41
C PRO A 23 -33.18 -10.44 -20.66
N ALA A 24 -32.68 -10.84 -19.50
CA ALA A 24 -33.43 -11.70 -18.59
C ALA A 24 -34.76 -11.02 -18.18
N PRO A 25 -35.85 -11.77 -17.94
CA PRO A 25 -37.16 -11.21 -17.58
C PRO A 25 -37.11 -10.21 -16.42
N GLU A 26 -36.29 -10.49 -15.41
CA GLU A 26 -36.06 -9.72 -14.20
C GLU A 26 -35.16 -8.48 -14.40
N CYS A 27 -34.56 -8.30 -15.59
CA CYS A 27 -33.68 -7.18 -15.86
C CYS A 27 -34.50 -5.86 -15.86
N LYS A 28 -34.10 -4.90 -15.01
CA LYS A 28 -34.74 -3.58 -14.95
C LYS A 28 -34.39 -2.74 -16.18
N ASP A 29 -35.25 -1.78 -16.49
CA ASP A 29 -34.89 -0.70 -17.40
C ASP A 29 -33.84 0.20 -16.73
N GLY A 30 -32.77 0.49 -17.46
CA GLY A 30 -31.63 1.27 -16.98
C GLY A 30 -31.64 2.67 -17.57
N GLU A 31 -30.62 3.45 -17.25
CA GLU A 31 -30.41 4.79 -17.83
C GLU A 31 -30.07 4.71 -19.33
N LEU A 32 -30.36 5.77 -20.07
CA LEU A 32 -29.94 5.93 -21.46
C LEU A 32 -28.42 6.08 -21.56
N ILE A 33 -27.84 5.62 -22.66
CA ILE A 33 -26.41 5.79 -22.95
C ILE A 33 -26.17 7.26 -23.23
N GLN A 34 -25.34 7.92 -22.44
CA GLN A 34 -25.03 9.33 -22.65
C GLN A 34 -23.94 9.48 -23.71
N VAL A 35 -24.21 10.26 -24.77
CA VAL A 35 -23.21 10.58 -25.79
C VAL A 35 -22.78 12.04 -25.67
N HIS A 36 -21.47 12.27 -25.50
CA HIS A 36 -20.92 13.61 -25.38
C HIS A 36 -19.95 13.94 -26.52
N LEU A 37 -20.07 15.15 -27.09
CA LEU A 37 -19.13 15.70 -28.06
C LEU A 37 -18.40 16.90 -27.45
N ALA A 38 -17.14 16.70 -27.11
CA ALA A 38 -16.27 17.74 -26.58
C ALA A 38 -15.62 18.56 -27.70
N ASN A 39 -15.16 19.77 -27.36
CA ASN A 39 -14.44 20.61 -28.32
C ASN A 39 -13.11 19.99 -28.73
N ASN A 40 -12.35 19.47 -27.76
CA ASN A 40 -11.03 18.88 -27.99
C ASN A 40 -10.75 17.74 -27.03
N GLU A 41 -9.59 17.12 -27.24
CA GLU A 41 -9.09 15.99 -26.48
C GLU A 41 -9.03 16.22 -24.96
N TRP A 42 -8.73 17.44 -24.52
CA TRP A 42 -8.62 17.82 -23.10
C TRP A 42 -10.00 17.98 -22.47
N LYS A 43 -10.91 18.66 -23.16
CA LYS A 43 -12.30 18.85 -22.72
C LYS A 43 -13.08 17.55 -22.65
N GLU A 44 -12.75 16.57 -23.50
CA GLU A 44 -13.31 15.22 -23.39
C GLU A 44 -12.95 14.57 -22.05
N ALA A 45 -11.66 14.62 -21.67
CA ALA A 45 -11.18 14.03 -20.43
C ALA A 45 -11.63 14.79 -19.18
N GLU A 46 -11.71 16.13 -19.21
CA GLU A 46 -12.35 16.92 -18.16
C GLU A 46 -13.80 16.49 -17.96
N TRP A 47 -14.56 16.36 -19.04
CA TRP A 47 -15.96 15.93 -18.96
C TRP A 47 -16.09 14.52 -18.35
N ILE A 48 -15.22 13.57 -18.73
CA ILE A 48 -15.18 12.25 -18.10
C ILE A 48 -14.94 12.39 -16.59
N GLY A 49 -13.98 13.22 -16.17
CA GLY A 49 -13.70 13.47 -14.75
C GLY A 49 -14.88 14.09 -14.00
N GLU A 50 -15.55 15.08 -14.60
CA GLU A 50 -16.76 15.70 -14.05
C GLU A 50 -17.88 14.68 -13.85
N GLN A 51 -18.11 13.78 -14.82
CA GLN A 51 -19.11 12.73 -14.69
C GLN A 51 -18.75 11.75 -13.56
N ILE A 52 -17.47 11.37 -13.43
CA ILE A 52 -17.00 10.51 -12.34
C ILE A 52 -17.22 11.19 -10.98
N GLN A 53 -16.90 12.48 -10.84
CA GLN A 53 -17.15 13.24 -9.60
C GLN A 53 -18.65 13.40 -9.31
N GLN A 54 -19.49 13.54 -10.34
CA GLN A 54 -20.95 13.56 -10.18
C GLN A 54 -21.51 12.21 -9.72
N LEU A 55 -20.94 11.11 -10.17
CA LEU A 55 -21.29 9.77 -9.66
C LEU A 55 -20.83 9.63 -8.20
N ALA A 56 -19.62 10.09 -7.89
CA ALA A 56 -19.06 10.05 -6.54
C ALA A 56 -19.85 10.89 -5.53
N SER A 57 -20.26 12.10 -5.89
CA SER A 57 -20.99 12.99 -4.98
C SER A 57 -22.39 12.49 -4.59
N LYS A 58 -22.95 11.53 -5.34
CA LYS A 58 -24.26 10.92 -5.05
C LYS A 58 -24.19 9.79 -4.02
N GLN A 59 -22.99 9.33 -3.63
CA GLN A 59 -22.80 8.18 -2.76
C GLN A 59 -21.73 8.47 -1.71
N LYS A 60 -22.05 8.27 -0.42
CA LYS A 60 -21.11 8.51 0.68
C LYS A 60 -19.89 7.59 0.62
N ASP A 61 -20.10 6.34 0.19
CA ASP A 61 -19.07 5.30 0.04
C ASP A 61 -18.92 4.90 -1.44
N PHE A 62 -18.64 5.88 -2.30
CA PHE A 62 -18.51 5.64 -3.73
C PHE A 62 -17.32 4.74 -4.04
N VAL A 63 -17.49 3.69 -4.84
CA VAL A 63 -16.41 2.78 -5.23
C VAL A 63 -15.93 3.08 -6.66
N TYR A 64 -14.88 3.88 -6.80
CA TYR A 64 -14.19 4.18 -8.05
C TYR A 64 -13.75 2.93 -8.83
N LEU A 65 -13.43 1.82 -8.16
CA LEU A 65 -13.04 0.57 -8.84
C LEU A 65 -14.17 -0.03 -9.70
N LEU A 66 -15.43 0.34 -9.41
CA LEU A 66 -16.59 -0.06 -10.20
C LEU A 66 -16.82 0.85 -11.42
N VAL A 67 -15.95 1.83 -11.66
CA VAL A 67 -15.98 2.74 -12.80
C VAL A 67 -14.70 2.55 -13.62
N ALA A 68 -14.81 2.33 -14.93
CA ALA A 68 -13.65 2.24 -15.80
C ALA A 68 -13.73 3.16 -17.02
N VAL A 69 -12.57 3.65 -17.45
CA VAL A 69 -12.42 4.41 -18.70
C VAL A 69 -11.70 3.53 -19.73
N LEU A 70 -12.36 3.30 -20.86
CA LEU A 70 -11.89 2.49 -21.97
C LEU A 70 -11.49 3.42 -23.13
N ALA A 71 -10.27 3.25 -23.64
CA ALA A 71 -9.84 3.94 -24.86
C ALA A 71 -9.29 2.95 -25.89
N ARG A 72 -9.22 3.38 -27.16
CA ARG A 72 -8.75 2.49 -28.24
C ARG A 72 -7.22 2.30 -28.23
N ASN A 73 -6.47 3.29 -27.76
CA ASN A 73 -5.01 3.31 -27.78
C ASN A 73 -4.41 3.88 -26.47
N HIS A 74 -3.13 3.63 -26.25
CA HIS A 74 -2.41 4.00 -25.03
C HIS A 74 -2.19 5.51 -24.86
N LYS A 75 -1.96 6.23 -25.96
CA LYS A 75 -1.83 7.70 -25.94
C LYS A 75 -3.09 8.35 -25.32
N ARG A 76 -4.27 7.82 -25.66
CA ARG A 76 -5.54 8.31 -25.13
C ARG A 76 -5.70 7.98 -23.64
N THR A 77 -5.32 6.77 -23.21
CA THR A 77 -5.35 6.41 -21.78
C THR A 77 -4.42 7.29 -20.95
N GLU A 78 -3.27 7.69 -21.49
CA GLU A 78 -2.30 8.56 -20.81
C GLU A 78 -2.84 9.98 -20.61
N ILE A 79 -3.39 10.61 -21.65
CA ILE A 79 -3.97 11.96 -21.56
C ILE A 79 -5.11 12.00 -20.54
N ILE A 80 -6.00 11.00 -20.56
CA ILE A 80 -7.11 10.92 -19.61
C ILE A 80 -6.58 10.75 -18.19
N SER A 81 -5.59 9.87 -17.97
CA SER A 81 -4.99 9.65 -16.66
C SER A 81 -4.42 10.94 -16.06
N GLN A 82 -3.67 11.71 -16.85
CA GLN A 82 -3.08 12.98 -16.40
C GLN A 82 -4.17 13.98 -15.96
N ILE A 83 -5.26 14.08 -16.72
CA ILE A 83 -6.34 15.03 -16.42
C ILE A 83 -7.13 14.59 -15.18
N LEU A 84 -7.44 13.29 -15.05
CA LEU A 84 -8.10 12.77 -13.85
C LEU A 84 -7.23 12.97 -12.59
N GLU A 85 -5.91 12.73 -12.68
CA GLU A 85 -4.95 13.02 -11.61
C GLU A 85 -4.98 14.52 -11.22
N CYS A 86 -4.96 15.43 -12.20
CA CYS A 86 -5.07 16.88 -11.95
C CYS A 86 -6.41 17.28 -11.30
N MET A 87 -7.48 16.54 -11.53
CA MET A 87 -8.80 16.75 -10.91
C MET A 87 -8.93 16.10 -9.52
N GLY A 88 -7.87 15.48 -9.01
CA GLY A 88 -7.89 14.76 -7.72
C GLY A 88 -8.70 13.46 -7.76
N ILE A 89 -8.94 12.90 -8.95
CA ILE A 89 -9.68 11.64 -9.12
C ILE A 89 -8.66 10.50 -9.11
N PRO A 90 -8.77 9.54 -8.17
CA PRO A 90 -7.81 8.44 -8.09
C PRO A 90 -7.96 7.52 -9.30
N CYS A 91 -6.90 7.34 -10.09
CA CYS A 91 -6.94 6.51 -11.30
C CYS A 91 -5.63 5.76 -11.58
N ILE A 92 -5.72 4.67 -12.38
CA ILE A 92 -4.56 3.83 -12.73
C ILE A 92 -4.65 3.28 -14.15
N THR A 93 -3.50 3.22 -14.86
CA THR A 93 -3.41 2.60 -16.20
C THR A 93 -2.86 1.16 -16.16
N VAL A 94 -3.31 0.28 -17.08
CA VAL A 94 -2.79 -1.11 -17.17
C VAL A 94 -1.32 -1.17 -17.57
N GLU A 95 -0.80 -0.21 -18.33
CA GLU A 95 0.62 -0.19 -18.69
C GLU A 95 1.50 0.11 -17.47
N ARG A 96 1.11 1.09 -16.64
CA ARG A 96 1.76 1.38 -15.38
C ARG A 96 1.72 0.15 -14.47
N PHE A 97 0.59 -0.55 -14.43
CA PHE A 97 0.45 -1.85 -13.73
C PHE A 97 1.40 -2.94 -14.28
N GLN A 98 1.38 -3.21 -15.59
CA GLN A 98 2.23 -4.25 -16.21
C GLN A 98 3.72 -3.94 -16.08
N PHE A 99 4.11 -2.66 -16.01
CA PHE A 99 5.49 -2.25 -15.78
C PHE A 99 5.98 -2.67 -14.38
N PHE A 100 5.23 -2.35 -13.31
CA PHE A 100 5.58 -2.77 -11.95
C PHE A 100 5.48 -4.28 -11.73
N MET A 101 4.79 -4.99 -12.63
CA MET A 101 4.69 -6.44 -12.58
C MET A 101 5.91 -7.19 -13.13
N ARG A 102 6.84 -6.49 -13.80
CA ARG A 102 8.06 -7.07 -14.38
C ARG A 102 9.00 -7.63 -13.31
N GLN A 103 9.77 -8.65 -13.69
CA GLN A 103 10.58 -9.40 -12.73
C GLN A 103 11.64 -8.51 -12.07
N GLU A 104 12.44 -7.82 -12.87
CA GLU A 104 13.51 -6.92 -12.44
C GLU A 104 12.98 -5.75 -11.61
N VAL A 105 11.79 -5.25 -11.92
CA VAL A 105 11.14 -4.19 -11.15
C VAL A 105 10.69 -4.73 -9.80
N LYS A 106 10.06 -5.90 -9.75
CA LYS A 106 9.70 -6.57 -8.49
C LYS A 106 10.89 -6.91 -7.63
N ASP A 107 12.02 -7.29 -8.24
CA ASP A 107 13.25 -7.61 -7.52
C ASP A 107 13.83 -6.34 -6.90
N ALA A 108 13.90 -5.23 -7.64
CA ALA A 108 14.33 -3.94 -7.14
C ALA A 108 13.44 -3.44 -5.98
N LEU A 109 12.11 -3.49 -6.14
CA LEU A 109 11.16 -3.08 -5.11
C LEU A 109 11.18 -4.00 -3.87
N ALA A 110 11.65 -5.25 -3.98
CA ALA A 110 11.74 -6.14 -2.83
C ALA A 110 12.75 -5.62 -1.79
N TYR A 111 13.89 -5.07 -2.23
CA TYR A 111 14.87 -4.47 -1.33
C TYR A 111 14.24 -3.34 -0.52
N LEU A 112 13.62 -2.37 -1.19
CA LEU A 112 12.96 -1.24 -0.52
C LEU A 112 11.85 -1.68 0.43
N ARG A 113 11.04 -2.68 0.04
CA ARG A 113 9.98 -3.24 0.90
C ARG A 113 10.55 -3.86 2.17
N LEU A 114 11.67 -4.60 2.10
CA LEU A 114 12.29 -5.20 3.29
C LEU A 114 12.92 -4.15 4.22
N ILE A 115 13.42 -3.03 3.67
CA ILE A 115 13.92 -1.90 4.46
C ILE A 115 12.77 -1.23 5.22
N ILE A 116 11.63 -1.01 4.56
CA ILE A 116 10.45 -0.37 5.16
C ILE A 116 9.71 -1.28 6.15
N ASN A 117 9.59 -2.56 5.79
CA ASN A 117 8.94 -3.59 6.58
C ASN A 117 9.92 -4.76 6.82
N PRO A 118 10.58 -4.80 7.99
CA PRO A 118 11.49 -5.87 8.38
C PRO A 118 10.89 -7.27 8.35
N PHE A 119 9.57 -7.39 8.42
CA PHE A 119 8.83 -8.65 8.51
C PHE A 119 8.35 -9.18 7.14
N ASP A 120 8.73 -8.53 6.03
CA ASP A 120 8.35 -8.96 4.67
C ASP A 120 9.15 -10.19 4.18
N ALA A 121 8.77 -11.38 4.66
CA ALA A 121 9.37 -12.65 4.25
C ALA A 121 9.29 -12.91 2.74
N GLY A 122 8.26 -12.37 2.07
CA GLY A 122 8.09 -12.49 0.61
C GLY A 122 9.11 -11.67 -0.17
N ALA A 123 9.39 -10.44 0.26
CA ALA A 123 10.47 -9.62 -0.26
C ALA A 123 11.83 -10.29 -0.01
N LEU A 124 12.07 -10.74 1.22
CA LEU A 124 13.33 -11.40 1.57
C LEU A 124 13.57 -12.66 0.73
N ARG A 125 12.58 -13.55 0.59
CA ARG A 125 12.71 -14.74 -0.28
C ARG A 125 13.04 -14.36 -1.72
N ARG A 126 12.47 -13.27 -2.25
CA ARG A 126 12.80 -12.78 -3.59
C ARG A 126 14.24 -12.27 -3.67
N MET A 127 14.70 -11.51 -2.67
CA MET A 127 16.07 -11.00 -2.58
C MET A 127 17.10 -12.12 -2.48
N LEU A 128 16.82 -13.19 -1.73
CA LEU A 128 17.72 -14.33 -1.56
C LEU A 128 17.91 -15.14 -2.85
N LEU A 129 16.86 -15.22 -3.67
CA LEU A 129 16.88 -15.98 -4.92
C LEU A 129 17.46 -15.17 -6.09
N ARG A 130 17.53 -13.83 -6.02
CA ARG A 130 17.97 -12.96 -7.12
C ARG A 130 18.70 -11.69 -6.65
N PRO A 131 20.01 -11.55 -6.95
CA PRO A 131 20.91 -12.61 -7.43
C PRO A 131 21.04 -13.74 -6.40
N SER A 132 21.42 -14.96 -6.83
CA SER A 132 21.65 -16.07 -5.89
C SER A 132 22.78 -15.71 -4.93
N ARG A 133 22.51 -15.80 -3.62
CA ARG A 133 23.46 -15.54 -2.53
C ARG A 133 24.08 -16.80 -1.95
N GLY A 134 24.07 -17.91 -2.69
CA GLY A 134 24.44 -19.23 -2.16
C GLY A 134 23.38 -19.86 -1.24
N ILE A 135 22.25 -19.16 -1.03
CA ILE A 135 21.11 -19.65 -0.26
C ILE A 135 20.07 -20.22 -1.22
N GLY A 136 19.98 -21.54 -1.29
CA GLY A 136 19.05 -22.25 -2.17
C GLY A 136 17.60 -22.22 -1.68
N ASP A 137 16.64 -22.41 -2.59
CA ASP A 137 15.21 -22.49 -2.26
C ASP A 137 14.88 -23.59 -1.24
N GLY A 138 15.66 -24.69 -1.25
CA GLY A 138 15.54 -25.76 -0.25
C GLY A 138 15.86 -25.28 1.17
N THR A 139 16.94 -24.51 1.35
CA THR A 139 17.31 -23.91 2.64
C THR A 139 16.23 -22.93 3.11
N ILE A 140 15.74 -22.08 2.21
CA ILE A 140 14.67 -21.12 2.53
C ILE A 140 13.41 -21.84 3.01
N LYS A 141 12.97 -22.87 2.28
CA LYS A 141 11.81 -23.70 2.67
C LYS A 141 12.03 -24.38 4.01
N ALA A 142 13.22 -24.95 4.23
CA ALA A 142 13.55 -25.62 5.47
C ALA A 142 13.48 -24.67 6.68
N VAL A 143 14.00 -23.44 6.57
CA VAL A 143 13.91 -22.41 7.61
C VAL A 143 12.44 -22.05 7.89
N ILE A 144 11.65 -21.81 6.84
CA ILE A 144 10.23 -21.47 6.99
C ILE A 144 9.45 -22.62 7.66
N GLU A 145 9.61 -23.86 7.20
CA GLU A 145 8.85 -25.00 7.69
C GLU A 145 9.23 -25.38 9.13
N GLN A 146 10.53 -25.38 9.45
CA GLN A 146 11.00 -25.69 10.81
C GLN A 146 10.72 -24.55 11.79
N GLY A 147 10.76 -23.29 11.31
CA GLY A 147 10.54 -22.10 12.14
C GLY A 147 9.09 -21.91 12.60
N LYS A 148 8.10 -22.37 11.81
CA LYS A 148 6.67 -22.27 12.15
C LYS A 148 6.32 -22.78 13.55
N ASN A 149 6.93 -23.89 13.97
CA ASN A 149 6.60 -24.53 15.25
C ASN A 149 7.34 -23.93 16.46
N CYS A 150 8.13 -22.87 16.26
CA CYS A 150 8.84 -22.16 17.32
C CYS A 150 8.73 -20.63 17.22
N GLY A 151 7.82 -20.12 16.37
CA GLY A 151 7.62 -18.68 16.15
C GLY A 151 8.78 -17.99 15.42
N PHE A 152 9.60 -18.75 14.68
CA PHE A 152 10.74 -18.23 13.92
C PHE A 152 10.34 -17.95 12.47
N SER A 153 10.59 -16.73 12.00
CA SER A 153 10.35 -16.27 10.64
C SER A 153 11.64 -16.28 9.83
N LEU A 154 11.53 -16.38 8.50
CA LEU A 154 12.68 -16.21 7.60
C LEU A 154 13.37 -14.85 7.81
N THR A 155 12.62 -13.81 8.16
CA THR A 155 13.14 -12.47 8.40
C THR A 155 14.03 -12.37 9.62
N ASP A 156 13.91 -13.29 10.57
CA ASP A 156 14.78 -13.33 11.74
C ASP A 156 16.22 -13.69 11.34
N MET A 157 16.43 -14.43 10.25
CA MET A 157 17.78 -14.72 9.73
C MET A 157 18.52 -13.49 9.19
N VAL A 158 17.82 -12.38 8.92
CA VAL A 158 18.46 -11.12 8.48
C VAL A 158 18.42 -10.04 9.54
N SER A 159 18.23 -10.43 10.80
CA SER A 159 18.32 -9.55 11.96
C SER A 159 19.61 -9.85 12.72
N SER A 160 20.47 -8.84 12.88
CA SER A 160 21.78 -9.01 13.55
C SER A 160 21.64 -9.54 14.98
N ARG A 161 20.56 -9.16 15.70
CA ARG A 161 20.29 -9.61 17.08
C ARG A 161 20.09 -11.13 17.20
N THR A 162 19.64 -11.78 16.12
CA THR A 162 19.46 -13.24 16.08
C THR A 162 20.77 -13.99 16.27
N PHE A 163 21.88 -13.41 15.83
CA PHE A 163 23.19 -14.06 15.83
C PHE A 163 23.95 -13.91 17.15
N THR A 164 23.50 -13.00 18.04
CA THR A 164 24.14 -12.79 19.34
C THR A 164 24.03 -14.04 20.23
N ASP A 165 22.82 -14.60 20.36
CA ASP A 165 22.55 -15.77 21.22
C ASP A 165 21.87 -16.92 20.46
N GLY A 166 21.77 -16.82 19.13
CA GLY A 166 21.09 -17.81 18.28
C GLY A 166 19.56 -17.75 18.35
N ASP A 167 18.98 -16.74 18.99
CA ASP A 167 17.53 -16.59 19.13
C ASP A 167 17.13 -15.11 19.00
N PRO A 168 16.21 -14.74 18.08
CA PRO A 168 15.77 -13.36 17.89
C PRO A 168 15.08 -12.74 19.11
N PHE A 169 14.70 -13.53 20.12
CA PHE A 169 14.00 -13.07 21.32
C PHE A 169 14.84 -13.12 22.60
N SER A 170 16.14 -13.45 22.52
CA SER A 170 16.99 -13.56 23.71
C SER A 170 17.05 -12.27 24.53
N GLU A 171 17.14 -11.11 23.86
CA GLU A 171 17.13 -9.80 24.52
C GLU A 171 15.83 -9.58 25.30
N LEU A 172 14.68 -9.91 24.70
CA LEU A 172 13.36 -9.83 25.36
C LEU A 172 13.28 -10.70 26.60
N LEU A 173 13.65 -11.98 26.47
CA LEU A 173 13.56 -12.95 27.56
C LEU A 173 14.49 -12.55 28.72
N SER A 174 15.70 -12.09 28.41
CA SER A 174 16.66 -11.59 29.40
C SER A 174 16.17 -10.32 30.10
N ALA A 175 15.69 -9.33 29.33
CA ALA A 175 15.17 -8.07 29.85
C ALA A 175 13.94 -8.26 30.73
N TYR A 176 13.02 -9.15 30.35
CA TYR A 176 11.81 -9.42 31.11
C TYR A 176 12.09 -10.16 32.43
N SER A 177 13.00 -11.13 32.42
CA SER A 177 13.26 -12.01 33.57
C SER A 177 14.22 -11.45 34.61
N SER A 178 15.21 -10.64 34.19
CA SER A 178 16.31 -10.20 35.05
C SER A 178 16.74 -8.74 34.84
N GLY A 179 16.08 -8.06 33.91
CA GLY A 179 16.40 -6.70 33.51
C GLY A 179 15.23 -5.75 33.71
N VAL A 180 15.14 -4.79 32.80
CA VAL A 180 14.09 -3.78 32.80
C VAL A 180 13.45 -3.73 31.43
N VAL A 181 12.13 -3.86 31.41
CA VAL A 181 11.30 -3.65 30.23
C VAL A 181 10.43 -2.42 30.50
N THR A 182 10.30 -1.51 29.55
CA THR A 182 9.31 -0.43 29.64
C THR A 182 8.26 -0.63 28.58
N VAL A 183 7.02 -0.89 29.02
CA VAL A 183 5.87 -0.95 28.12
C VAL A 183 5.34 0.46 27.94
N PHE A 184 5.14 0.92 26.72
CA PHE A 184 4.65 2.27 26.45
C PHE A 184 3.72 2.31 25.23
N ASP A 185 2.89 3.34 25.21
CA ASP A 185 1.93 3.64 24.15
C ASP A 185 1.78 5.15 23.99
N VAL A 186 1.38 5.60 22.79
CA VAL A 186 1.11 7.02 22.52
C VAL A 186 -0.18 7.22 21.75
N GLU A 187 -0.88 8.30 22.08
CA GLU A 187 -1.96 8.82 21.23
C GLU A 187 -1.45 9.95 20.36
N THR A 188 -1.98 10.05 19.15
CA THR A 188 -1.49 10.99 18.12
C THR A 188 -2.61 11.70 17.40
N THR A 189 -2.32 12.86 16.80
CA THR A 189 -3.27 13.61 15.96
C THR A 189 -3.63 12.88 14.66
N GLY A 190 -2.82 11.87 14.27
CA GLY A 190 -2.94 11.11 13.03
C GLY A 190 -1.75 10.17 12.81
N PHE A 191 -1.67 9.56 11.64
CA PHE A 191 -0.75 8.45 11.36
C PHE A 191 0.56 8.84 10.63
N SER A 192 0.83 10.13 10.43
CA SER A 192 1.99 10.62 9.69
C SER A 192 3.09 11.13 10.62
N VAL A 193 4.21 10.40 10.67
CA VAL A 193 5.43 10.82 11.43
C VAL A 193 5.90 12.25 11.09
N SER A 194 5.65 12.68 9.85
CA SER A 194 6.06 14.01 9.40
C SER A 194 5.11 15.14 9.80
N GLN A 195 3.79 14.88 9.76
CA GLN A 195 2.74 15.89 9.87
C GLN A 195 2.03 15.88 11.22
N ASP A 196 1.93 14.71 11.87
CA ASP A 196 1.16 14.52 13.08
C ASP A 196 2.01 14.65 14.35
N GLU A 197 1.30 14.81 15.47
CA GLU A 197 1.89 15.03 16.78
C GLU A 197 1.44 14.00 17.81
N VAL A 198 2.34 13.71 18.76
CA VAL A 198 2.01 12.90 19.94
C VAL A 198 1.30 13.82 20.93
N VAL A 199 0.13 13.40 21.41
CA VAL A 199 -0.74 14.18 22.30
C VAL A 199 -0.88 13.56 23.70
N GLU A 200 -0.68 12.25 23.81
CA GLU A 200 -0.59 11.53 25.08
C GLU A 200 0.56 10.53 24.98
N ILE A 201 1.29 10.35 26.08
CA ILE A 201 2.28 9.28 26.21
C ILE A 201 2.14 8.65 27.60
N ALA A 202 2.05 7.33 27.63
CA ALA A 202 2.02 6.55 28.85
C ALA A 202 3.08 5.47 28.81
N ALA A 203 3.68 5.17 29.96
CA ALA A 203 4.62 4.07 30.08
C ALA A 203 4.62 3.46 31.48
N ILE A 204 4.88 2.16 31.55
CA ILE A 204 5.07 1.43 32.79
C ILE A 204 6.38 0.65 32.71
N ARG A 205 7.24 0.89 33.68
CA ARG A 205 8.52 0.20 33.82
C ARG A 205 8.33 -1.07 34.64
N LEU A 206 8.70 -2.19 34.04
CA LEU A 206 8.69 -3.53 34.60
C LEU A 206 10.10 -3.92 35.07
N VAL A 207 10.21 -4.47 36.27
CA VAL A 207 11.43 -5.11 36.79
C VAL A 207 11.05 -6.53 37.17
N ASP A 208 11.76 -7.51 36.61
CA ASP A 208 11.45 -8.95 36.73
C ASP A 208 9.97 -9.24 36.41
N GLY A 209 9.48 -8.65 35.31
CA GLY A 209 8.09 -8.76 34.84
C GLY A 209 7.04 -8.04 35.69
N LYS A 210 7.42 -7.26 36.71
CA LYS A 210 6.48 -6.60 37.62
C LYS A 210 6.51 -5.08 37.49
N PRO A 211 5.34 -4.39 37.44
CA PRO A 211 5.28 -2.94 37.43
C PRO A 211 5.95 -2.31 38.65
N GLN A 212 6.84 -1.33 38.42
CA GLN A 212 7.55 -0.60 39.48
C GLN A 212 7.37 0.92 39.40
N ALA A 213 7.28 1.46 38.19
CA ALA A 213 7.12 2.90 37.98
C ALA A 213 6.19 3.17 36.81
N ARG A 214 5.49 4.31 36.87
CA ARG A 214 4.56 4.76 35.84
C ARG A 214 4.96 6.17 35.37
N PHE A 215 4.81 6.42 34.08
CA PHE A 215 4.95 7.72 33.46
C PHE A 215 3.69 8.00 32.64
N HIS A 216 3.19 9.23 32.73
CA HIS A 216 2.01 9.66 31.98
C HIS A 216 2.07 11.17 31.78
N ALA A 217 1.85 11.60 30.55
CA ALA A 217 1.79 13.01 30.23
C ALA A 217 0.89 13.27 29.01
N TYR A 218 0.17 14.40 29.07
CA TYR A 218 -0.42 15.03 27.90
C TYR A 218 0.55 16.05 27.32
N ILE A 219 0.55 16.21 26.01
CA ILE A 219 1.45 17.11 25.28
C ILE A 219 0.60 18.16 24.55
N THR A 220 1.02 19.43 24.63
CA THR A 220 0.35 20.50 23.86
C THR A 220 0.53 20.29 22.37
N ASN A 221 -0.55 20.33 21.60
CA ASN A 221 -0.54 20.19 20.15
C ASN A 221 -0.60 21.54 19.42
N THR A 222 0.03 21.60 18.26
CA THR A 222 -0.07 22.66 17.25
C THR A 222 -0.87 22.21 16.03
N VAL A 223 -0.91 20.90 15.78
CA VAL A 223 -1.72 20.26 14.74
C VAL A 223 -3.03 19.81 15.39
N SER A 224 -4.17 20.18 14.79
CA SER A 224 -5.48 19.83 15.35
C SER A 224 -5.67 18.31 15.37
N VAL A 225 -6.23 17.79 16.47
CA VAL A 225 -6.58 16.37 16.60
C VAL A 225 -7.62 15.91 15.57
N GLY A 226 -8.50 16.81 15.09
CA GLY A 226 -9.47 16.46 14.06
C GLY A 226 -10.32 15.23 14.40
N ASP A 227 -10.34 14.23 13.51
CA ASP A 227 -11.12 13.01 13.71
C ASP A 227 -10.53 12.07 14.79
N SER A 228 -9.25 12.22 15.15
CA SER A 228 -8.60 11.39 16.19
C SER A 228 -9.19 11.63 17.59
N GLU A 229 -9.80 12.80 17.84
CA GLU A 229 -10.54 13.09 19.08
C GLU A 229 -11.64 12.05 19.35
N ARG A 230 -12.28 11.49 18.31
CA ARG A 230 -13.32 10.47 18.49
C ARG A 230 -12.77 9.12 18.96
N ILE A 231 -11.48 8.88 18.74
CA ILE A 231 -10.78 7.65 19.08
C ILE A 231 -10.28 7.77 20.52
N HIS A 232 -9.38 8.72 20.78
CA HIS A 232 -8.71 8.83 22.07
C HIS A 232 -9.39 9.79 23.07
N GLY A 233 -10.35 10.60 22.62
CA GLY A 233 -11.16 11.47 23.50
C GLY A 233 -10.50 12.78 23.95
N HIS A 234 -9.35 13.16 23.37
CA HIS A 234 -8.61 14.38 23.78
C HIS A 234 -8.88 15.51 22.79
N SER A 235 -9.68 16.50 23.19
CA SER A 235 -9.92 17.69 22.34
C SER A 235 -8.73 18.64 22.30
N ASP A 236 -8.62 19.44 21.23
CA ASP A 236 -7.64 20.54 21.13
C ASP A 236 -7.68 21.46 22.36
N ARG A 237 -8.88 21.72 22.88
CA ARG A 237 -9.08 22.53 24.08
C ARG A 237 -8.49 21.86 25.32
N PHE A 238 -8.75 20.57 25.50
CA PHE A 238 -8.24 19.82 26.63
C PHE A 238 -6.71 19.81 26.65
N LEU A 239 -6.09 19.58 25.48
CA LEU A 239 -4.64 19.56 25.33
C LEU A 239 -4.01 20.94 25.52
N ALA A 240 -4.70 22.02 25.13
CA ALA A 240 -4.24 23.38 25.43
C ALA A 240 -4.28 23.71 26.94
N GLU A 241 -5.24 23.14 27.68
CA GLU A 241 -5.40 23.38 29.13
C GLU A 241 -4.53 22.45 30.00
N ASN A 242 -4.28 21.21 29.56
CA ASN A 242 -3.65 20.16 30.36
C ASN A 242 -2.33 19.63 29.78
N GLY A 243 -2.06 19.90 28.50
CA GLY A 243 -0.85 19.50 27.81
C GLY A 243 0.38 20.22 28.36
N ARG A 244 1.50 19.50 28.40
CA ARG A 244 2.81 19.99 28.79
C ARG A 244 3.67 20.26 27.55
N ASN A 245 4.73 21.03 27.73
CA ASN A 245 5.66 21.30 26.63
C ASN A 245 6.31 20.00 26.12
N PRO A 246 6.34 19.76 24.79
CA PRO A 246 6.92 18.54 24.23
C PRO A 246 8.36 18.27 24.67
N LYS A 247 9.19 19.32 24.76
CA LYS A 247 10.60 19.19 25.14
C LYS A 247 10.77 18.63 26.55
N ASP A 248 9.94 19.09 27.48
CA ASP A 248 9.99 18.65 28.88
C ASP A 248 9.48 17.21 28.99
N VAL A 249 8.37 16.90 28.34
CA VAL A 249 7.76 15.55 28.36
C VAL A 249 8.69 14.51 27.75
N PHE A 250 9.24 14.76 26.56
CA PHE A 250 10.15 13.80 25.93
C PHE A 250 11.47 13.68 26.72
N GLY A 251 11.97 14.77 27.30
CA GLY A 251 13.15 14.72 28.18
C GLY A 251 12.94 13.81 29.38
N GLU A 252 11.82 13.98 30.08
CA GLU A 252 11.44 13.13 31.22
C GLU A 252 11.16 11.69 30.81
N PHE A 253 10.52 11.48 29.65
CA PHE A 253 10.27 10.14 29.11
C PHE A 253 11.57 9.39 28.83
N PHE A 254 12.54 10.02 28.15
CA PHE A 254 13.83 9.38 27.87
C PHE A 254 14.65 9.12 29.14
N GLU A 255 14.55 9.98 30.15
CA GLU A 255 15.12 9.73 31.47
C GLU A 255 14.43 8.55 32.18
N PHE A 256 13.10 8.46 32.08
CA PHE A 256 12.29 7.41 32.69
C PHE A 256 12.60 6.02 32.12
N ILE A 257 12.70 5.90 30.79
CA ILE A 257 13.03 4.62 30.15
C ILE A 257 14.50 4.23 30.35
N GLY A 258 15.42 5.20 30.37
CA GLY A 258 16.85 4.93 30.40
C GLY A 258 17.28 3.95 29.31
N ASP A 259 17.95 2.86 29.71
CA ASP A 259 18.41 1.79 28.80
C ASP A 259 17.45 0.59 28.74
N SER A 260 16.20 0.72 29.22
CA SER A 260 15.25 -0.39 29.21
C SER A 260 14.86 -0.80 27.79
N LEU A 261 14.60 -2.10 27.58
CA LEU A 261 13.98 -2.59 26.36
C LEU A 261 12.55 -2.06 26.27
N LEU A 262 12.21 -1.37 25.17
CA LEU A 262 10.86 -0.86 24.96
C LEU A 262 9.93 -1.95 24.42
N VAL A 263 8.69 -1.97 24.90
CA VAL A 263 7.66 -2.88 24.40
C VAL A 263 6.36 -2.12 24.18
N GLY A 264 5.62 -2.48 23.15
CA GLY A 264 4.29 -1.93 22.89
C GLY A 264 3.52 -2.84 21.96
N HIS A 265 2.32 -2.42 21.55
CA HIS A 265 1.53 -3.11 20.55
C HIS A 265 1.51 -2.27 19.27
N ASN A 266 2.08 -2.76 18.18
CA ASN A 266 2.40 -1.96 16.99
C ASN A 266 3.45 -0.84 17.24
N VAL A 267 4.34 -1.07 18.22
CA VAL A 267 5.28 -0.08 18.81
C VAL A 267 6.23 0.58 17.79
N GLY A 268 6.42 -0.06 16.64
CA GLY A 268 7.26 0.48 15.57
C GLY A 268 6.76 1.82 15.01
N PHE A 269 5.46 2.12 15.14
CA PHE A 269 4.90 3.44 14.83
C PHE A 269 5.20 4.45 15.94
N ASP A 270 4.92 4.08 17.19
CA ASP A 270 5.03 4.93 18.38
C ASP A 270 6.47 5.43 18.58
N ILE A 271 7.45 4.55 18.41
CA ILE A 271 8.87 4.90 18.52
C ILE A 271 9.27 5.94 17.46
N LYS A 272 8.76 5.82 16.23
CA LYS A 272 9.06 6.79 15.17
C LYS A 272 8.42 8.14 15.46
N MET A 273 7.18 8.14 15.95
CA MET A 273 6.49 9.36 16.37
C MET A 273 7.26 10.07 17.48
N VAL A 274 7.60 9.35 18.56
CA VAL A 274 8.35 9.90 19.71
C VAL A 274 9.73 10.38 19.29
N ALA A 275 10.50 9.61 18.51
CA ALA A 275 11.83 10.01 18.06
C ALA A 275 11.80 11.27 17.17
N ALA A 276 10.88 11.34 16.21
CA ALA A 276 10.75 12.49 15.32
C ALA A 276 10.33 13.76 16.08
N GLN A 277 9.37 13.63 17.00
CA GLN A 277 8.90 14.71 17.85
C GLN A 277 9.99 15.20 18.82
N ALA A 278 10.73 14.29 19.44
CA ALA A 278 11.85 14.61 20.32
C ALA A 278 12.97 15.34 19.56
N GLN A 279 13.28 14.88 18.35
CA GLN A 279 14.25 15.55 17.48
C GLN A 279 13.80 16.98 17.12
N LYS A 280 12.52 17.16 16.74
CA LYS A 280 11.93 18.49 16.49
C LYS A 280 12.00 19.39 17.73
N ALA A 281 11.80 18.84 18.92
CA ALA A 281 11.88 19.54 20.20
C ALA A 281 13.32 19.80 20.70
N GLY A 282 14.34 19.28 20.01
CA GLY A 282 15.74 19.40 20.42
C GLY A 282 16.12 18.59 21.66
N VAL A 283 15.41 17.47 21.91
CA VAL A 283 15.70 16.53 22.99
C VAL A 283 16.71 15.49 22.50
N SER A 284 17.75 15.23 23.30
CA SER A 284 18.71 14.16 23.01
C SER A 284 18.15 12.83 23.50
N TYR A 285 18.26 11.79 22.67
CA TYR A 285 17.84 10.44 23.00
C TYR A 285 18.87 9.42 22.49
N PRO A 286 18.86 8.15 22.99
CA PRO A 286 19.79 7.13 22.54
C PRO A 286 19.75 6.94 21.02
N LYS A 287 20.92 6.79 20.38
CA LYS A 287 21.02 6.64 18.91
C LYS A 287 20.24 5.42 18.38
N LYS A 288 20.07 4.39 19.21
CA LYS A 288 19.34 3.18 18.87
C LYS A 288 18.44 2.81 20.06
N LEU A 289 17.13 2.90 19.86
CA LEU A 289 16.12 2.43 20.80
C LEU A 289 15.86 0.96 20.48
N GLN A 290 16.12 0.06 21.43
CA GLN A 290 15.76 -1.35 21.30
C GLN A 290 14.29 -1.53 21.66
N TRP A 291 13.58 -2.34 20.87
CA TRP A 291 12.17 -2.58 21.10
C TRP A 291 11.70 -3.95 20.63
N GLU A 292 10.58 -4.39 21.20
CA GLU A 292 9.83 -5.56 20.76
C GLU A 292 8.34 -5.26 20.65
N ASP A 293 7.71 -5.87 19.66
CA ASP A 293 6.32 -5.61 19.32
C ASP A 293 5.43 -6.80 19.69
N THR A 294 4.50 -6.58 20.62
CA THR A 294 3.55 -7.61 21.04
C THR A 294 2.59 -8.03 19.94
N LEU A 295 2.32 -7.17 18.93
CA LEU A 295 1.54 -7.53 17.75
C LEU A 295 2.24 -8.64 16.96
N GLU A 296 3.55 -8.48 16.71
CA GLU A 296 4.36 -9.45 15.99
C GLU A 296 4.54 -10.74 16.79
N LEU A 297 4.76 -10.64 18.10
CA LEU A 297 4.81 -11.80 18.99
C LEU A 297 3.46 -12.55 18.99
N ALA A 298 2.34 -11.85 19.13
CA ALA A 298 1.02 -12.47 19.08
C ALA A 298 0.79 -13.16 17.73
N ASN A 299 1.15 -12.53 16.61
CA ASN A 299 1.04 -13.13 15.28
C ASN A 299 1.79 -14.47 15.14
N ARG A 300 2.91 -14.61 15.87
CA ARG A 300 3.77 -15.81 15.81
C ARG A 300 3.37 -16.91 16.77
N PHE A 301 2.81 -16.55 17.93
CA PHE A 301 2.63 -17.48 19.04
C PHE A 301 1.17 -17.72 19.44
N ILE A 302 0.23 -16.92 18.92
CA ILE A 302 -1.20 -17.00 19.22
C ILE A 302 -1.98 -17.23 17.93
N GLU A 303 -2.99 -18.11 17.97
CA GLU A 303 -3.90 -18.32 16.85
C GLU A 303 -5.11 -17.39 17.01
N SER A 304 -5.20 -16.36 16.17
CA SER A 304 -6.32 -15.43 16.16
C SER A 304 -6.69 -14.99 14.73
N GLU A 305 -7.96 -14.63 14.52
CA GLU A 305 -8.43 -14.07 13.23
C GLU A 305 -7.90 -12.66 12.99
N ARG A 306 -7.76 -11.87 14.07
CA ARG A 306 -7.19 -10.51 14.06
C ARG A 306 -6.30 -10.35 15.28
N TYR A 307 -5.29 -9.49 15.13
CA TYR A 307 -4.28 -9.30 16.16
C TYR A 307 -4.31 -7.89 16.76
N SER A 308 -5.39 -7.12 16.57
CA SER A 308 -5.52 -5.84 17.27
C SER A 308 -5.63 -6.09 18.77
N LEU A 309 -5.20 -5.11 19.57
CA LEU A 309 -5.12 -5.25 21.01
C LEU A 309 -6.51 -5.55 21.61
N GLU A 310 -7.58 -4.94 21.09
CA GLU A 310 -8.96 -5.16 21.53
C GLU A 310 -9.37 -6.62 21.33
N VAL A 311 -9.13 -7.16 20.12
CA VAL A 311 -9.51 -8.53 19.77
C VAL A 311 -8.70 -9.53 20.58
N LEU A 312 -7.40 -9.29 20.79
CA LEU A 312 -6.56 -10.17 21.59
C LEU A 312 -6.95 -10.11 23.07
N ALA A 313 -7.28 -8.93 23.59
CA ALA A 313 -7.72 -8.75 24.96
C ALA A 313 -8.99 -9.55 25.27
N GLU A 314 -9.99 -9.45 24.39
CA GLU A 314 -11.22 -10.24 24.49
C GLU A 314 -10.97 -11.74 24.30
N HIS A 315 -10.21 -12.11 23.25
CA HIS A 315 -9.96 -13.51 22.90
C HIS A 315 -9.23 -14.28 24.01
N LEU A 316 -8.26 -13.63 24.66
CA LEU A 316 -7.43 -14.22 25.70
C LEU A 316 -7.99 -14.02 27.11
N ASN A 317 -9.09 -13.26 27.25
CA ASN A 317 -9.66 -12.83 28.53
C ASN A 317 -8.61 -12.15 29.42
N LEU A 318 -7.94 -11.12 28.89
CA LEU A 318 -6.98 -10.33 29.64
C LEU A 318 -7.67 -9.58 30.80
N THR A 319 -6.88 -9.18 31.80
CA THR A 319 -7.42 -8.53 33.01
C THR A 319 -7.88 -7.11 32.71
N HIS A 320 -7.05 -6.38 31.97
CA HIS A 320 -7.32 -5.04 31.47
C HIS A 320 -7.83 -5.12 30.03
N LEU A 321 -8.64 -4.13 29.66
CA LEU A 321 -9.17 -3.96 28.31
C LEU A 321 -8.72 -2.61 27.76
N PRO A 322 -8.35 -2.54 26.48
CA PRO A 322 -7.90 -1.30 25.87
C PRO A 322 -9.06 -0.32 25.71
N SER A 323 -8.74 0.96 25.72
CA SER A 323 -9.74 2.04 25.64
C SER A 323 -9.35 3.19 24.71
N HIS A 324 -8.25 3.05 23.95
CA HIS A 324 -7.62 4.13 23.20
C HIS A 324 -7.23 5.30 24.11
N LYS A 325 -6.77 4.93 25.30
CA LYS A 325 -6.04 5.80 26.20
C LYS A 325 -4.73 5.11 26.47
N ALA A 326 -3.63 5.84 26.28
CA ALA A 326 -2.30 5.24 26.31
C ALA A 326 -2.04 4.42 27.59
N MET A 327 -2.54 4.83 28.76
CA MET A 327 -2.32 4.08 30.01
C MET A 327 -3.09 2.74 30.06
N ASP A 328 -4.35 2.73 29.62
CA ASP A 328 -5.18 1.51 29.64
C ASP A 328 -4.63 0.48 28.63
N ASP A 329 -4.14 0.99 27.49
CA ASP A 329 -3.54 0.18 26.43
C ASP A 329 -2.16 -0.36 26.85
N VAL A 330 -1.38 0.41 27.62
CA VAL A 330 -0.14 -0.09 28.26
C VAL A 330 -0.44 -1.20 29.27
N GLU A 331 -1.44 -1.04 30.14
CA GLU A 331 -1.82 -2.09 31.10
C GLU A 331 -2.28 -3.38 30.39
N THR A 332 -3.08 -3.24 29.34
CA THR A 332 -3.51 -4.36 28.49
C THR A 332 -2.32 -5.03 27.79
N THR A 333 -1.37 -4.24 27.29
CA THR A 333 -0.15 -4.76 26.64
C THR A 333 0.74 -5.52 27.62
N ILE A 334 0.80 -5.11 28.90
CA ILE A 334 1.51 -5.86 29.95
C ILE A 334 0.86 -7.22 30.18
N ASP A 335 -0.47 -7.29 30.26
CA ASP A 335 -1.20 -8.55 30.42
C ASP A 335 -0.92 -9.49 29.24
N LEU A 336 -0.95 -8.97 28.01
CA LEU A 336 -0.63 -9.72 26.81
C LEU A 336 0.83 -10.21 26.83
N LEU A 337 1.78 -9.34 27.18
CA LEU A 337 3.20 -9.67 27.26
C LEU A 337 3.44 -10.80 28.27
N ALA A 338 2.81 -10.74 29.45
CA ALA A 338 2.93 -11.76 30.48
C ALA A 338 2.46 -13.15 29.99
N LEU A 339 1.46 -13.21 29.12
CA LEU A 339 1.04 -14.46 28.46
C LEU A 339 1.98 -14.91 27.34
N LEU A 340 2.55 -13.96 26.59
CA LEU A 340 3.44 -14.26 25.48
C LEU A 340 4.80 -14.81 25.93
N ILE A 341 5.38 -14.28 27.01
CA ILE A 341 6.74 -14.66 27.44
C ILE A 341 6.93 -16.18 27.61
N PRO A 342 6.06 -16.92 28.32
CA PRO A 342 6.17 -18.38 28.41
C PRO A 342 6.05 -19.11 27.06
N LEU A 343 5.25 -18.58 26.13
CA LEU A 343 5.09 -19.15 24.78
C LEU A 343 6.35 -18.96 23.94
N VAL A 344 6.96 -17.77 24.04
CA VAL A 344 8.23 -17.44 23.40
C VAL A 344 9.35 -18.33 23.96
N GLU A 345 9.44 -18.49 25.27
CA GLU A 345 10.50 -19.24 25.95
C GLU A 345 10.50 -20.74 25.59
N ARG A 346 9.31 -21.37 25.49
CA ARG A 346 9.13 -22.83 25.36
C ARG A 346 9.94 -23.53 24.26
N ARG A 347 10.32 -22.82 23.19
CA ARG A 347 10.98 -23.38 21.99
C ARG A 347 12.24 -22.62 21.59
N ALA A 348 12.86 -21.91 22.53
CA ALA A 348 14.13 -21.19 22.30
C ALA A 348 15.24 -22.12 21.79
N ASP A 349 15.36 -23.32 22.35
CA ASP A 349 16.30 -24.37 21.93
C ASP A 349 16.14 -24.77 20.45
N TYR A 350 14.90 -24.84 19.95
CA TYR A 350 14.63 -25.12 18.54
C TYR A 350 15.03 -23.96 17.63
N ARG A 351 14.83 -22.71 18.08
CA ARG A 351 15.28 -21.51 17.34
C ARG A 351 16.80 -21.47 17.26
N GLN A 352 17.49 -21.68 18.38
CA GLN A 352 18.94 -21.78 18.45
C GLN A 352 19.49 -22.88 17.54
N ALA A 353 18.90 -24.07 17.54
CA ALA A 353 19.29 -25.14 16.64
C ALA A 353 19.09 -24.77 15.15
N LEU A 354 18.06 -23.99 14.83
CA LEU A 354 17.79 -23.50 13.47
C LEU A 354 18.83 -22.47 13.02
N VAL A 355 19.14 -21.50 13.87
CA VAL A 355 20.18 -20.48 13.62
C VAL A 355 21.55 -21.13 13.53
N TYR A 356 21.89 -22.06 14.42
CA TYR A 356 23.13 -22.81 14.33
C TYR A 356 23.27 -23.57 13.00
N ARG A 357 22.18 -24.18 12.50
CA ARG A 357 22.21 -24.98 11.28
C ARG A 357 22.29 -24.16 10.00
N TYR A 358 21.61 -23.02 9.96
CA TYR A 358 21.42 -22.26 8.71
C TYR A 358 21.99 -20.85 8.75
N GLY A 359 22.34 -20.32 9.92
CA GLY A 359 22.63 -18.91 10.14
C GLY A 359 23.90 -18.39 9.49
N GLU A 360 24.96 -19.20 9.40
CA GLU A 360 26.28 -18.77 8.88
C GLU A 360 26.18 -18.07 7.52
N VAL A 361 25.34 -18.57 6.61
CA VAL A 361 25.18 -17.99 5.27
C VAL A 361 24.34 -16.70 5.25
N PHE A 362 23.63 -16.39 6.33
CA PHE A 362 22.80 -15.19 6.45
C PHE A 362 23.44 -14.07 7.27
N GLU A 363 24.43 -14.35 8.12
CA GLU A 363 25.05 -13.37 9.03
C GLU A 363 25.53 -12.11 8.29
N GLY A 364 26.32 -12.29 7.22
CA GLY A 364 26.77 -11.15 6.41
C GLY A 364 25.63 -10.42 5.67
N LEU A 365 24.50 -11.08 5.40
CA LEU A 365 23.32 -10.40 4.87
C LEU A 365 22.57 -9.62 5.95
N ALA A 366 22.53 -10.09 7.19
CA ALA A 366 21.94 -9.38 8.32
C ALA A 366 22.64 -8.04 8.54
N GLU A 367 23.98 -8.03 8.54
CA GLU A 367 24.78 -6.81 8.63
C GLU A 367 24.50 -5.85 7.46
N GLN A 368 24.40 -6.37 6.23
CA GLN A 368 24.06 -5.56 5.06
C GLN A 368 22.67 -4.93 5.17
N VAL A 369 21.67 -5.69 5.62
CA VAL A 369 20.29 -5.20 5.77
C VAL A 369 20.22 -4.12 6.86
N GLU A 370 20.95 -4.29 7.97
CA GLU A 370 21.06 -3.27 9.01
C GLU A 370 21.72 -2.00 8.46
N HIS A 371 22.84 -2.11 7.76
CA HIS A 371 23.48 -0.97 7.10
C HIS A 371 22.52 -0.23 6.14
N TRP A 372 21.74 -0.98 5.34
CA TRP A 372 20.77 -0.41 4.42
C TRP A 372 19.61 0.32 5.12
N ARG A 373 19.19 -0.14 6.31
CA ARG A 373 18.18 0.55 7.13
C ARG A 373 18.74 1.83 7.75
N ASP A 374 20.00 1.85 8.14
CA ASP A 374 20.62 3.05 8.68
C ASP A 374 20.74 4.14 7.61
N VAL A 375 21.21 3.79 6.41
CA VAL A 375 21.35 4.78 5.33
C VAL A 375 20.00 5.22 4.76
N SER A 376 18.93 4.42 4.86
CA SER A 376 17.60 4.82 4.40
C SER A 376 17.02 5.99 5.19
N GLN A 377 17.52 6.26 6.40
CA GLN A 377 17.11 7.43 7.19
C GLN A 377 17.61 8.74 6.60
N SER A 378 18.66 8.72 5.76
CA SER A 378 19.30 9.93 5.23
C SER A 378 19.29 10.03 3.71
N LEU A 379 19.31 8.91 2.99
CA LEU A 379 19.31 8.89 1.53
C LEU A 379 17.90 9.08 0.95
N ARG A 380 17.81 9.89 -0.10
CA ARG A 380 16.56 10.05 -0.86
C ARG A 380 16.17 8.74 -1.56
N PRO A 381 14.86 8.50 -1.82
CA PRO A 381 14.35 7.23 -2.36
C PRO A 381 15.07 6.71 -3.61
N SER A 382 15.38 7.58 -4.58
CA SER A 382 16.10 7.19 -5.81
C SER A 382 17.54 6.77 -5.51
N ASP A 383 18.26 7.54 -4.69
CA ASP A 383 19.66 7.27 -4.35
C ASP A 383 19.79 6.02 -3.47
N LEU A 384 18.85 5.83 -2.55
CA LEU A 384 18.73 4.61 -1.76
C LEU A 384 18.55 3.40 -2.68
N LEU A 385 17.62 3.47 -3.64
CA LEU A 385 17.39 2.38 -4.57
C LEU A 385 18.65 2.10 -5.41
N ASP A 386 19.33 3.12 -5.93
CA ASP A 386 20.56 2.93 -6.71
C ASP A 386 21.65 2.23 -5.88
N LYS A 387 21.88 2.70 -4.64
CA LYS A 387 22.83 2.07 -3.70
C LYS A 387 22.48 0.61 -3.44
N LEU A 388 21.21 0.31 -3.14
CA LEU A 388 20.73 -1.06 -2.92
C LEU A 388 20.97 -1.94 -4.14
N LEU A 389 20.71 -1.45 -5.35
CA LEU A 389 20.90 -2.20 -6.59
C LEU A 389 22.38 -2.54 -6.83
N VAL A 390 23.28 -1.62 -6.53
CA VAL A 390 24.73 -1.82 -6.68
C VAL A 390 25.27 -2.77 -5.62
N GLU A 391 25.03 -2.48 -4.34
CA GLU A 391 25.59 -3.24 -3.21
C GLU A 391 25.02 -4.66 -3.11
N SER A 392 23.76 -4.84 -3.48
CA SER A 392 23.15 -6.18 -3.55
C SER A 392 23.66 -7.04 -4.70
N GLY A 393 24.34 -6.43 -5.68
CA GLY A 393 24.72 -7.07 -6.94
C GLY A 393 23.58 -7.20 -7.95
N LEU A 394 22.36 -6.72 -7.65
CA LEU A 394 21.20 -6.83 -8.55
C LEU A 394 21.41 -6.04 -9.86
N TYR A 395 22.07 -4.89 -9.81
CA TYR A 395 22.45 -4.13 -11.00
C TYR A 395 23.34 -4.95 -11.92
N ASN A 396 24.39 -5.58 -11.35
CA ASN A 396 25.32 -6.43 -12.09
C ASN A 396 24.64 -7.67 -12.66
N TYR A 397 23.69 -8.25 -11.92
CA TYR A 397 22.89 -9.40 -12.36
C TYR A 397 22.10 -9.11 -13.65
N TYR A 398 21.49 -7.93 -13.77
CA TYR A 398 20.72 -7.52 -14.94
C TYR A 398 21.52 -6.76 -16.00
N LYS A 399 22.82 -6.51 -15.78
CA LYS A 399 23.68 -5.67 -16.63
C LYS A 399 23.76 -6.15 -18.10
N SER A 400 23.75 -7.46 -18.32
CA SER A 400 23.79 -8.05 -19.67
C SER A 400 22.45 -7.95 -20.40
N GLU A 401 21.34 -7.78 -19.69
CA GLU A 401 19.98 -7.73 -20.23
C GLU A 401 19.52 -6.29 -20.46
N LYS A 402 19.92 -5.68 -21.59
CA LYS A 402 19.66 -4.26 -21.91
C LYS A 402 18.22 -3.79 -21.62
N LYS A 403 17.20 -4.58 -21.99
CA LYS A 403 15.79 -4.22 -21.78
C LYS A 403 15.38 -4.23 -20.31
N ARG A 404 15.92 -5.15 -19.49
CA ARG A 404 15.66 -5.19 -18.05
C ARG A 404 16.37 -4.05 -17.33
N LEU A 405 17.62 -3.79 -17.72
CA LEU A 405 18.38 -2.67 -17.19
C LEU A 405 17.72 -1.32 -17.51
N GLN A 406 17.15 -1.15 -18.71
CA GLN A 406 16.32 0.02 -19.04
C GLN A 406 15.11 0.16 -18.12
N ASN A 407 14.42 -0.94 -17.77
CA ASN A 407 13.29 -0.88 -16.84
C ASN A 407 13.75 -0.48 -15.43
N ILE A 408 14.91 -0.97 -14.96
CA ILE A 408 15.50 -0.53 -13.67
C ILE A 408 15.76 0.98 -13.68
N HIS A 409 16.39 1.52 -14.74
CA HIS A 409 16.58 2.96 -14.87
C HIS A 409 15.27 3.75 -14.93
N HIS A 410 14.20 3.17 -15.47
CA HIS A 410 12.87 3.78 -15.44
C HIS A 410 12.30 3.83 -14.03
N VAL A 411 12.52 2.79 -13.21
CA VAL A 411 12.15 2.82 -11.78
C VAL A 411 12.93 3.91 -11.04
N LEU A 412 14.25 4.02 -11.23
CA LEU A 412 15.05 5.09 -10.62
C LEU A 412 14.52 6.48 -10.98
N ARG A 413 14.28 6.75 -12.27
CA ARG A 413 13.67 8.00 -12.73
C ARG A 413 12.28 8.24 -12.14
N PHE A 414 11.47 7.18 -12.03
CA PHE A 414 10.16 7.26 -11.42
C PHE A 414 10.26 7.69 -9.95
N PHE A 415 11.14 7.03 -9.17
CA PHE A 415 11.38 7.39 -7.77
C PHE A 415 11.88 8.82 -7.63
N GLN A 416 12.79 9.27 -8.49
CA GLN A 416 13.27 10.66 -8.52
C GLN A 416 12.15 11.67 -8.81
N THR A 417 11.21 11.33 -9.70
CA THR A 417 10.13 12.22 -10.11
C THR A 417 9.01 12.33 -9.06
N GLN A 418 8.78 11.24 -8.32
CA GLN A 418 7.76 11.19 -7.27
C GLN A 418 8.28 11.63 -5.89
N ASP A 419 9.55 11.99 -5.80
CA ASP A 419 10.19 12.32 -4.53
C ASP A 419 9.74 13.70 -4.01
N ASP A 420 8.94 13.72 -2.93
CA ASP A 420 8.56 14.96 -2.26
C ASP A 420 9.67 15.41 -1.30
N LEU A 421 10.42 16.42 -1.73
CA LEU A 421 11.56 16.99 -1.00
C LEU A 421 11.17 17.66 0.33
N ASN A 422 9.89 17.94 0.57
CA ASN A 422 9.42 18.48 1.85
C ASN A 422 9.25 17.40 2.92
N LEU A 423 9.17 16.12 2.51
CA LEU A 423 9.01 14.99 3.41
C LEU A 423 10.38 14.43 3.84
N HIS A 424 10.41 13.85 5.04
CA HIS A 424 11.52 13.02 5.49
C HIS A 424 11.75 11.86 4.50
N PRO A 425 13.01 11.43 4.23
CA PRO A 425 13.29 10.39 3.23
C PRO A 425 12.49 9.08 3.41
N ASP A 426 12.33 8.60 4.65
CA ASP A 426 11.51 7.40 4.94
C ASP A 426 10.03 7.61 4.56
N THR A 427 9.46 8.77 4.89
CA THR A 427 8.05 9.10 4.56
C THR A 427 7.85 9.24 3.06
N ALA A 428 8.79 9.92 2.38
CA ALA A 428 8.78 10.01 0.91
C ALA A 428 8.84 8.63 0.27
N LEU A 429 9.72 7.75 0.77
CA LEU A 429 9.86 6.39 0.27
C LEU A 429 8.57 5.57 0.46
N ARG A 430 7.92 5.67 1.63
CA ARG A 430 6.64 5.00 1.92
C ARG A 430 5.55 5.46 0.97
N SER A 431 5.38 6.76 0.78
CA SER A 431 4.40 7.34 -0.15
C SER A 431 4.60 6.84 -1.59
N ILE A 432 5.85 6.82 -2.07
CA ILE A 432 6.17 6.27 -3.39
C ILE A 432 5.87 4.77 -3.44
N LEU A 433 6.23 4.00 -2.41
CA LEU A 433 5.96 2.56 -2.40
C LEU A 433 4.47 2.24 -2.34
N GLU A 434 3.66 2.99 -1.61
CA GLU A 434 2.20 2.88 -1.61
C GLU A 434 1.65 3.07 -3.02
N PHE A 435 2.10 4.11 -3.72
CA PHE A 435 1.77 4.33 -5.12
C PHE A 435 2.15 3.12 -6.01
N THR A 436 3.31 2.49 -5.79
CA THR A 436 3.69 1.27 -6.52
C THR A 436 2.92 0.02 -6.08
N ALA A 437 2.42 -0.03 -4.84
CA ALA A 437 1.65 -1.13 -4.28
C ALA A 437 0.20 -1.12 -4.78
N LEU A 438 -0.36 0.06 -5.05
CA LEU A 438 -1.61 0.21 -5.81
C LEU A 438 -1.54 -0.47 -7.20
N ALA A 439 -0.35 -0.59 -7.77
CA ALA A 439 -0.11 -1.31 -9.01
C ALA A 439 0.08 -2.84 -8.85
N LYS A 440 -0.11 -3.43 -7.66
CA LYS A 440 0.21 -4.86 -7.41
C LYS A 440 -0.99 -5.78 -7.18
N ASN A 441 -2.17 -5.28 -6.86
CA ASN A 441 -3.19 -6.11 -6.22
C ASN A 441 -4.58 -5.98 -6.89
N LEU A 442 -4.75 -6.53 -8.10
CA LEU A 442 -6.08 -6.63 -8.71
C LEU A 442 -6.95 -7.75 -8.09
N ASP A 443 -6.35 -8.74 -7.41
CA ASP A 443 -7.10 -9.88 -6.84
C ASP A 443 -7.22 -9.87 -5.30
N ARG A 444 -6.58 -8.91 -4.60
CA ARG A 444 -6.55 -8.85 -3.13
C ARG A 444 -6.74 -7.46 -2.49
N VAL A 445 -6.83 -6.36 -3.24
CA VAL A 445 -7.35 -5.09 -2.68
C VAL A 445 -8.86 -5.18 -2.66
N SER A 446 -9.38 -6.02 -1.77
CA SER A 446 -10.66 -5.75 -1.16
C SER A 446 -10.46 -4.64 -0.14
N GLN A 447 -11.16 -3.53 -0.36
CA GLN A 447 -11.46 -2.43 0.57
C GLN A 447 -10.45 -1.28 0.76
N GLU A 448 -9.15 -1.43 0.47
CA GLU A 448 -8.19 -0.36 0.87
C GLU A 448 -7.83 0.69 -0.18
N ASN A 449 -7.96 0.44 -1.49
CA ASN A 449 -7.60 1.44 -2.51
C ASN A 449 -8.62 1.53 -3.65
N ASN A 450 -9.36 2.64 -3.64
CA ASN A 450 -10.54 2.89 -4.42
C ASN A 450 -10.22 3.80 -5.62
N GLN A 451 -9.81 3.23 -6.76
CA GLN A 451 -9.38 4.00 -7.95
C GLN A 451 -10.07 3.57 -9.26
N VAL A 452 -10.15 4.49 -10.23
CA VAL A 452 -10.71 4.29 -11.58
C VAL A 452 -9.68 3.64 -12.52
N PRO A 453 -9.93 2.43 -13.06
CA PRO A 453 -9.06 1.84 -14.07
C PRO A 453 -9.22 2.54 -15.43
N ILE A 454 -8.10 2.97 -16.01
CA ILE A 454 -8.02 3.55 -17.36
C ILE A 454 -7.26 2.57 -18.27
N ILE A 455 -8.00 1.87 -19.12
CA ILE A 455 -7.48 0.70 -19.83
C ILE A 455 -7.82 0.77 -21.31
N THR A 456 -7.11 -0.01 -22.13
CA THR A 456 -7.51 -0.16 -23.53
C THR A 456 -8.69 -1.12 -23.65
N VAL A 457 -9.50 -0.97 -24.70
CA VAL A 457 -10.63 -1.87 -24.96
C VAL A 457 -10.20 -3.35 -25.00
N HIS A 458 -9.02 -3.66 -25.55
CA HIS A 458 -8.48 -5.02 -25.59
C HIS A 458 -8.26 -5.61 -24.18
N GLN A 459 -7.79 -4.78 -23.25
CA GLN A 459 -7.52 -5.18 -21.87
C GLN A 459 -8.80 -5.38 -21.05
N SER A 460 -9.92 -4.84 -21.50
CA SER A 460 -11.22 -4.97 -20.82
C SER A 460 -11.90 -6.33 -21.01
N LYS A 461 -11.39 -7.18 -21.91
CA LYS A 461 -12.04 -8.46 -22.27
C LYS A 461 -12.15 -9.37 -21.04
N GLY A 462 -13.39 -9.72 -20.68
CA GLY A 462 -13.68 -10.56 -19.51
C GLY A 462 -13.85 -9.80 -18.20
N LEU A 463 -13.65 -8.48 -18.20
CA LEU A 463 -13.95 -7.60 -17.06
C LEU A 463 -15.33 -6.98 -17.21
N GLU A 464 -15.92 -6.54 -16.11
CA GLU A 464 -17.20 -5.83 -16.11
C GLU A 464 -17.24 -4.82 -14.96
N PHE A 465 -17.86 -3.66 -15.20
CA PHE A 465 -17.88 -2.52 -14.29
C PHE A 465 -19.30 -1.95 -14.20
N ASP A 466 -19.64 -1.29 -13.10
CA ASP A 466 -20.94 -0.65 -12.96
C ASP A 466 -21.12 0.49 -13.94
N SER A 467 -20.08 1.31 -14.12
CA SER A 467 -20.08 2.42 -15.08
C SER A 467 -18.88 2.33 -16.02
N ILE A 468 -19.11 2.51 -17.32
CA ILE A 468 -18.08 2.54 -18.36
C ILE A 468 -18.09 3.87 -19.09
N PHE A 469 -16.89 4.43 -19.29
CA PHE A 469 -16.65 5.53 -20.21
C PHE A 469 -15.88 5.01 -21.44
N ILE A 470 -16.48 5.08 -22.63
CA ILE A 470 -15.76 4.86 -23.89
C ILE A 470 -15.27 6.23 -24.38
N ALA A 471 -13.96 6.45 -24.31
CA ALA A 471 -13.32 7.69 -24.74
C ALA A 471 -12.79 7.60 -26.18
N GLY A 472 -12.78 8.74 -26.87
CA GLY A 472 -12.22 8.83 -28.22
C GLY A 472 -13.05 8.08 -29.27
N ALA A 473 -14.38 8.10 -29.16
CA ALA A 473 -15.30 7.57 -30.17
C ALA A 473 -15.35 8.49 -31.41
N VAL A 474 -14.19 8.65 -32.04
CA VAL A 474 -13.91 9.57 -33.15
C VAL A 474 -13.47 8.76 -34.37
N GLN A 475 -13.83 9.23 -35.56
CA GLN A 475 -13.37 8.62 -36.82
C GLN A 475 -11.86 8.58 -36.92
N ASN A 476 -11.34 7.45 -37.40
CA ASN A 476 -9.91 7.14 -37.51
C ASN A 476 -9.18 6.93 -36.18
N GLU A 477 -9.85 7.11 -35.05
CA GLU A 477 -9.37 6.69 -33.74
C GLU A 477 -10.09 5.43 -33.25
N PHE A 478 -11.43 5.45 -33.22
CA PHE A 478 -12.26 4.29 -32.90
C PHE A 478 -13.54 4.32 -33.77
N PRO A 479 -13.49 3.75 -34.99
CA PRO A 479 -12.50 2.79 -35.50
C PRO A 479 -11.12 3.36 -35.84
N SER A 480 -10.07 2.56 -35.61
CA SER A 480 -8.68 2.89 -35.96
C SER A 480 -8.47 3.05 -37.46
N TYR A 481 -7.76 4.11 -37.87
CA TYR A 481 -7.37 4.37 -39.26
C TYR A 481 -6.70 3.16 -39.94
N PHE A 482 -5.76 2.52 -39.22
CA PHE A 482 -5.01 1.38 -39.75
C PHE A 482 -5.94 0.19 -40.01
N SER A 483 -6.87 -0.09 -39.10
CA SER A 483 -7.85 -1.17 -39.26
C SER A 483 -8.80 -0.92 -40.43
N ILE A 484 -9.19 0.34 -40.66
CA ILE A 484 -10.01 0.72 -41.84
C ILE A 484 -9.23 0.47 -43.12
N ARG A 485 -7.98 0.94 -43.18
CA ARG A 485 -7.11 0.79 -44.36
C ARG A 485 -6.84 -0.68 -44.69
N ASP A 486 -6.65 -1.50 -43.66
CA ASP A 486 -6.34 -2.92 -43.80
C ASP A 486 -7.61 -3.80 -43.93
N ASN A 487 -8.77 -3.18 -44.19
CA ASN A 487 -10.09 -3.80 -44.38
C ASN A 487 -10.56 -4.67 -43.20
N ASN A 488 -10.13 -4.35 -41.98
CA ASN A 488 -10.46 -5.04 -40.73
C ASN A 488 -11.51 -4.28 -39.90
N LEU A 489 -12.46 -3.61 -40.56
CA LEU A 489 -13.48 -2.80 -39.89
C LEU A 489 -14.42 -3.66 -39.02
N GLU A 490 -14.67 -4.92 -39.42
CA GLU A 490 -15.47 -5.86 -38.63
C GLU A 490 -14.86 -6.12 -37.25
N GLU A 491 -13.53 -6.22 -37.16
CA GLU A 491 -12.84 -6.42 -35.88
C GLU A 491 -12.94 -5.17 -34.99
N GLU A 492 -12.87 -3.97 -35.56
CA GLU A 492 -13.13 -2.73 -34.80
C GLU A 492 -14.58 -2.65 -34.30
N ARG A 493 -15.56 -3.12 -35.08
CA ARG A 493 -16.95 -3.24 -34.61
C ARG A 493 -17.05 -4.20 -33.42
N ARG A 494 -16.38 -5.36 -33.49
CA ARG A 494 -16.35 -6.32 -32.37
C ARG A 494 -15.70 -5.73 -31.14
N LEU A 495 -14.62 -4.96 -31.29
CA LEU A 495 -13.99 -4.24 -30.17
C LEU A 495 -14.93 -3.21 -29.55
N PHE A 496 -15.63 -2.40 -30.37
CA PHE A 496 -16.60 -1.43 -29.87
C PHE A 496 -17.76 -2.10 -29.12
N TYR A 497 -18.26 -3.22 -29.65
CA TYR A 497 -19.25 -4.05 -28.97
C TYR A 497 -18.73 -4.64 -27.65
N VAL A 498 -17.47 -5.10 -27.60
CA VAL A 498 -16.85 -5.55 -26.35
C VAL A 498 -16.85 -4.42 -25.34
N ALA A 499 -16.46 -3.20 -25.72
CA ALA A 499 -16.46 -2.03 -24.84
C ALA A 499 -17.86 -1.72 -24.28
N MET A 500 -18.90 -1.70 -25.14
CA MET A 500 -20.29 -1.47 -24.73
C MET A 500 -20.77 -2.52 -23.72
N THR A 501 -20.41 -3.78 -23.94
CA THR A 501 -20.85 -4.91 -23.10
C THR A 501 -20.08 -5.05 -21.79
N ARG A 502 -19.11 -4.16 -21.48
CA ARG A 502 -18.45 -4.16 -20.16
C ARG A 502 -19.27 -3.46 -19.08
N ALA A 503 -20.30 -2.69 -19.46
CA ALA A 503 -21.12 -1.89 -18.55
C ALA A 503 -22.28 -2.70 -17.94
N LYS A 504 -22.41 -2.70 -16.61
CA LYS A 504 -23.54 -3.30 -15.89
C LYS A 504 -24.71 -2.33 -15.68
N GLN A 505 -24.42 -1.07 -15.35
CA GLN A 505 -25.45 -0.08 -14.99
C GLN A 505 -25.48 1.13 -15.93
N ARG A 506 -24.32 1.73 -16.22
CA ARG A 506 -24.21 2.99 -17.00
C ARG A 506 -23.14 2.92 -18.06
N LEU A 507 -23.42 3.51 -19.22
CA LEU A 507 -22.48 3.64 -20.32
C LEU A 507 -22.46 5.09 -20.81
N PHE A 508 -21.27 5.66 -20.83
CA PHE A 508 -20.97 6.98 -21.36
C PHE A 508 -20.07 6.80 -22.58
N ILE A 509 -20.38 7.48 -23.67
CA ILE A 509 -19.57 7.47 -24.89
C ILE A 509 -19.20 8.91 -25.19
N SER A 510 -17.92 9.18 -25.32
CA SER A 510 -17.42 10.53 -25.60
C SER A 510 -16.63 10.56 -26.90
N ALA A 511 -16.73 11.69 -27.59
CA ALA A 511 -15.98 12.04 -28.79
C ALA A 511 -15.50 13.48 -28.69
N TYR A 512 -14.59 13.89 -29.57
CA TYR A 512 -14.11 15.27 -29.65
C TYR A 512 -14.05 15.79 -31.09
N SER A 513 -14.19 17.10 -31.26
CA SER A 513 -14.30 17.74 -32.58
C SER A 513 -12.96 18.24 -33.17
N GLN A 514 -11.93 18.39 -32.34
CA GLN A 514 -10.58 18.82 -32.74
C GLN A 514 -9.51 18.04 -31.98
N ASP A 515 -8.50 17.50 -32.68
CA ASP A 515 -7.34 16.90 -32.03
C ASP A 515 -6.29 17.93 -31.62
N ALA A 516 -5.24 17.49 -30.91
CA ALA A 516 -4.13 18.35 -30.49
C ALA A 516 -3.38 19.06 -31.64
N SER A 517 -3.53 18.60 -32.90
CA SER A 517 -2.97 19.27 -34.08
C SER A 517 -3.87 20.38 -34.63
N GLY A 518 -5.06 20.58 -34.05
CA GLY A 518 -6.09 21.49 -34.56
C GLY A 518 -6.89 20.90 -35.72
N SER A 519 -6.71 19.61 -36.03
CA SER A 519 -7.42 18.96 -37.14
C SER A 519 -8.85 18.64 -36.73
N SER A 520 -9.82 19.03 -37.56
CA SER A 520 -11.22 18.70 -37.33
C SER A 520 -11.47 17.19 -37.43
N LYS A 521 -12.22 16.67 -36.45
CA LYS A 521 -12.59 15.28 -36.32
C LYS A 521 -14.10 15.10 -36.44
N LYS A 522 -14.50 13.95 -36.98
CA LYS A 522 -15.90 13.52 -37.06
C LYS A 522 -16.18 12.47 -35.99
N ILE A 523 -17.39 12.48 -35.44
CA ILE A 523 -17.86 11.44 -34.52
C ILE A 523 -17.84 10.06 -35.18
N SER A 524 -17.53 9.02 -34.41
CA SER A 524 -17.49 7.64 -34.90
C SER A 524 -18.83 7.22 -35.50
N ASN A 525 -18.77 6.52 -36.63
CA ASN A 525 -19.95 5.95 -37.29
C ASN A 525 -20.56 4.81 -36.47
N PHE A 526 -19.83 4.24 -35.52
CA PHE A 526 -20.35 3.21 -34.62
C PHE A 526 -21.46 3.75 -33.71
N ILE A 527 -21.41 5.04 -33.32
CA ILE A 527 -22.47 5.65 -32.52
C ILE A 527 -23.79 5.68 -33.29
N ASN A 528 -23.75 5.89 -34.61
CA ASN A 528 -24.95 5.88 -35.46
C ASN A 528 -25.58 4.48 -35.64
N GLN A 529 -24.87 3.42 -35.26
CA GLN A 529 -25.33 2.03 -35.33
C GLN A 529 -25.99 1.58 -34.02
N ILE A 530 -25.92 2.39 -32.97
CA ILE A 530 -26.65 2.14 -31.73
C ILE A 530 -28.11 2.62 -31.92
N PRO A 531 -29.13 1.85 -31.49
CA PRO A 531 -30.52 2.28 -31.52
C PRO A 531 -30.73 3.62 -30.82
N LYS A 532 -31.42 4.56 -31.49
CA LYS A 532 -31.58 5.95 -31.01
C LYS A 532 -32.36 6.03 -29.70
N GLU A 533 -33.31 5.12 -29.51
CA GLU A 533 -34.09 4.97 -28.29
C GLU A 533 -33.25 4.57 -27.06
N CYS A 534 -32.01 4.12 -27.25
CA CYS A 534 -31.09 3.75 -26.17
C CYS A 534 -30.08 4.86 -25.83
N ILE A 535 -30.06 5.98 -26.56
CA ILE A 535 -29.07 7.05 -26.42
C ILE A 535 -29.76 8.34 -25.95
N GLN A 536 -29.06 9.12 -25.12
CA GLN A 536 -29.38 10.49 -24.75
C GLN A 536 -28.38 11.49 -25.32
#